data_AF-A0A2V6RE24-F1
#
_entry.id   AF-A0A2V6RE24-F1
#
_cell.length_a   1.000
_cell.length_b   1.000
_cell.length_c   1.000
_cell.angle_alpha   90.00
_cell.angle_beta   90.00
_cell.angle_gamma   90.00
#
_symmetry.space_group_name_H-M   'P 1'
#
loop_
_entity.id
_entity.type
_entity.pdbx_description
1 polymer ?
#
loop_
_entity_poly.entity_id
_entity_poly.type
_entity_poly.pdbx_seq_one_letter_code
_entity_poly.pdbx_strand_id
1 'polypeptide(L)' 'MTPTATAKQRLTTFLSERRGHNFCDACAGRAIGIDPSTAYRAAAKTMQATGFVREYALCSDCGASRLITRATG' A
#
# COMPACT_ATOMS: atom_id res chain seq x y z
N MET A 1 -14.33 -22.59 4.75
CA MET A 1 -12.99 -22.00 4.73
C MET A 1 -13.05 -20.75 3.87
N THR A 2 -13.13 -19.57 4.47
CA THR A 2 -13.08 -18.30 3.73
C THR A 2 -11.68 -18.16 3.13
N PRO A 3 -11.51 -17.83 1.84
CA PRO A 3 -10.19 -17.65 1.28
C PRO A 3 -9.45 -16.53 2.00
N THR A 4 -8.23 -16.80 2.48
CA THR A 4 -7.36 -15.79 3.08
C THR A 4 -7.08 -14.70 2.04
N ALA A 5 -7.40 -13.45 2.38
CA ALA A 5 -7.16 -12.32 1.49
C ALA A 5 -5.66 -12.26 1.09
N THR A 6 -5.40 -12.11 -0.21
CA THR A 6 -4.04 -11.96 -0.72
C THR A 6 -3.38 -10.68 -0.21
N ALA A 7 -2.05 -10.63 -0.19
CA ALA A 7 -1.31 -9.42 0.18
C ALA A 7 -1.74 -8.19 -0.65
N LYS A 8 -2.04 -8.38 -1.95
CA LYS A 8 -2.60 -7.34 -2.82
C LYS A 8 -3.94 -6.83 -2.25
N GLN A 9 -4.89 -7.72 -2.01
CA GLN A 9 -6.21 -7.34 -1.49
C GLN A 9 -6.11 -6.62 -0.15
N ARG A 10 -5.29 -7.14 0.77
CA ARG A 10 -5.08 -6.51 2.09
C ARG A 10 -4.48 -5.11 1.96
N LEU A 11 -3.52 -4.92 1.06
CA LEU A 11 -2.93 -3.61 0.78
C LEU A 11 -3.93 -2.66 0.12
N THR A 12 -4.68 -3.12 -0.88
CA THR A 12 -5.73 -2.33 -1.53
C THR A 12 -6.77 -1.87 -0.51
N THR A 13 -7.30 -2.75 0.33
CA THR A 13 -8.23 -2.40 1.41
C THR A 13 -7.62 -1.37 2.37
N PHE A 14 -6.40 -1.60 2.84
CA PHE A 14 -5.70 -0.68 3.75
C PHE A 14 -5.57 0.74 3.17
N LEU A 15 -5.20 0.84 1.89
CA LEU A 15 -5.03 2.11 1.19
C LEU A 15 -6.38 2.80 0.89
N SER A 16 -7.41 2.03 0.54
CA SER A 16 -8.75 2.56 0.29
C SER A 16 -9.41 3.11 1.55
N GLU A 17 -9.27 2.42 2.70
CA GLU A 17 -9.74 2.89 4.01
C GLU A 17 -9.05 4.18 4.47
N ARG A 18 -7.82 4.44 3.98
CA ARG A 18 -6.98 5.58 4.33
C ARG A 18 -6.76 6.52 3.15
N ARG A 19 -7.76 6.63 2.27
CA ARG A 19 -7.76 7.55 1.13
C ARG A 19 -7.39 8.97 1.61
N GLY A 20 -6.52 9.64 0.86
CA GLY A 20 -5.95 10.95 1.22
C GLY A 20 -4.59 10.88 1.95
N HIS A 21 -4.16 9.70 2.38
CA HIS A 21 -2.84 9.49 2.99
C HIS A 21 -1.89 8.70 2.08
N ASN A 22 -0.59 8.96 2.27
CA ASN A 22 0.50 8.37 1.50
C ASN A 22 1.25 7.35 2.35
N PHE A 23 1.39 6.11 1.87
CA PHE A 23 2.13 5.08 2.60
C PHE A 23 3.24 4.48 1.76
N CYS A 24 4.45 4.38 2.31
CA CYS A 24 5.46 3.55 1.68
C CYS A 24 5.17 2.07 1.90
N ASP A 25 5.87 1.23 1.14
CA ASP A 25 5.76 -0.22 1.24
C ASP A 25 6.09 -0.75 2.65
N ALA A 26 7.13 -0.23 3.30
CA ALA A 26 7.52 -0.71 4.64
C ALA A 26 6.46 -0.40 5.71
N CYS A 27 5.88 0.81 5.72
CA CYS A 27 4.86 1.21 6.68
C CYS A 27 3.52 0.53 6.40
N ALA A 28 3.09 0.50 5.13
CA ALA A 28 1.89 -0.24 4.75
C ALA A 28 2.03 -1.73 5.04
N GLY A 29 3.18 -2.32 4.72
CA GLY A 29 3.50 -3.72 4.99
C GLY A 29 3.46 -4.07 6.48
N ARG A 30 4.07 -3.23 7.32
CA ARG A 30 3.99 -3.36 8.79
C ARG A 30 2.55 -3.29 9.28
N ALA A 31 1.78 -2.31 8.80
CA ALA A 31 0.38 -2.11 9.23
C ALA A 31 -0.52 -3.29 8.89
N ILE A 32 -0.25 -4.00 7.78
CA ILE A 32 -1.00 -5.20 7.38
C ILE A 32 -0.23 -6.50 7.69
N GLY A 33 0.83 -6.46 8.48
CA GLY A 33 1.57 -7.65 8.92
C GLY A 33 2.13 -8.51 7.76
N ILE A 34 2.73 -7.90 6.75
CA ILE A 34 3.48 -8.59 5.68
C ILE A 34 4.93 -8.10 5.64
N ASP A 35 5.83 -8.96 5.17
CA ASP A 35 7.24 -8.62 5.04
C ASP A 35 7.49 -7.55 3.95
N PRO A 36 8.63 -6.82 4.01
CA PRO A 36 8.93 -5.75 3.06
C PRO A 36 8.97 -6.18 1.58
N SER A 37 9.45 -7.40 1.28
CA SER A 37 9.52 -7.89 -0.09
C SER A 37 8.13 -8.18 -0.64
N THR A 38 7.25 -8.77 0.17
CA THR A 38 5.84 -8.96 -0.17
C THR A 38 5.11 -7.63 -0.31
N ALA A 39 5.39 -6.66 0.55
CA ALA A 39 4.80 -5.32 0.45
C ALA A 39 5.16 -4.63 -0.87
N TYR A 40 6.44 -4.63 -1.24
CA TYR A 40 6.91 -4.08 -2.52
C TYR A 40 6.18 -4.73 -3.72
N ARG A 41 6.13 -6.07 -3.75
CA ARG A 41 5.45 -6.82 -4.83
C ARG A 41 3.95 -6.54 -4.86
N ALA A 42 3.30 -6.48 -3.71
CA ALA A 42 1.87 -6.18 -3.61
C ALA A 42 1.57 -4.77 -4.11
N ALA A 43 2.40 -3.80 -3.75
CA ALA A 43 2.22 -2.41 -4.14
C ALA A 43 2.46 -2.20 -5.65
N ALA A 44 3.48 -2.85 -6.24
CA ALA A 44 3.68 -2.88 -7.69
C ALA A 44 2.47 -3.49 -8.44
N LYS A 45 1.87 -4.57 -7.90
CA LYS A 45 0.64 -5.17 -8.46
C LYS A 45 -0.60 -4.31 -8.24
N THR A 46 -0.61 -3.46 -7.22
CA THR A 46 -1.75 -2.57 -6.91
C THR A 46 -1.85 -1.44 -7.94
N MET A 47 -0.72 -0.99 -8.51
CA MET A 47 -0.71 -0.01 -9.62
C MET A 47 -1.46 -0.48 -10.88
N GLN A 48 -1.63 -1.80 -11.06
CA GLN A 48 -2.37 -2.34 -12.20
C GLN A 48 -3.89 -2.18 -12.03
N ALA A 49 -4.36 -1.85 -10.82
CA ALA A 49 -5.75 -1.53 -10.57
C ALA A 49 -6.01 -0.03 -10.77
N THR A 50 -7.19 0.32 -11.25
CA THR A 50 -7.65 1.71 -11.29
C THR A 50 -7.80 2.26 -9.87
N GLY A 51 -7.58 3.57 -9.68
CA GLY A 51 -7.76 4.22 -8.38
C GLY A 51 -6.56 4.11 -7.43
N PHE A 52 -5.35 3.82 -7.93
CA PHE A 52 -4.13 3.88 -7.13
C PHE A 52 -3.01 4.57 -7.91
N VAL A 53 -2.19 5.34 -7.19
CA VAL A 53 -0.99 5.97 -7.72
C VAL A 53 0.20 5.57 -6.85
N ARG A 54 1.34 5.39 -7.52
CA ARG A 54 2.62 5.13 -6.87
C ARG A 54 3.63 6.14 -7.39
N GLU A 55 4.20 6.92 -6.48
CA GLU A 55 5.08 8.05 -6.79
C GLU A 55 6.04 8.32 -5.62
N TYR A 56 7.05 9.15 -5.83
CA TYR A 56 7.89 9.64 -4.73
C TYR A 56 7.18 10.78 -4.01
N ALA A 57 6.90 10.59 -2.71
CA ALA A 57 6.35 11.64 -1.85
C ALA A 57 6.66 11.34 -0.37
N LEU A 58 6.23 12.24 0.52
CA LEU A 58 6.30 12.03 1.96
C LEU A 58 5.30 10.95 2.38
N CYS A 59 5.78 9.99 3.18
CA CYS A 59 4.90 9.02 3.83
C CYS A 59 4.22 9.65 5.05
N SER A 60 2.90 9.53 5.13
CA SER A 60 2.09 10.05 6.24
C SER A 60 2.36 9.37 7.58
N ASP A 61 2.98 8.19 7.60
CA ASP A 61 3.28 7.45 8.82
C ASP A 61 4.66 7.80 9.39
N CYS A 62 5.73 7.61 8.61
CA CYS A 62 7.10 7.87 9.11
C CYS A 62 7.72 9.21 8.68
N GLY A 63 7.03 10.01 7.86
CA GLY A 63 7.52 11.31 7.38
C GLY A 63 8.65 11.27 6.34
N ALA A 64 9.21 10.11 6.01
CA ALA A 64 10.30 10.02 5.04
C ALA A 64 9.80 10.19 3.59
N SER A 65 10.60 10.88 2.77
CA SER A 65 10.43 10.95 1.31
C SER A 65 10.91 9.66 0.65
N ARG A 66 10.00 8.94 -0.01
CA ARG A 66 10.26 7.62 -0.61
C ARG A 66 9.15 7.26 -1.58
N LEU A 67 9.29 6.10 -2.21
CA LEU A 67 8.23 5.53 -3.05
C LEU A 67 7.03 5.17 -2.16
N ILE A 68 5.90 5.86 -2.39
CA ILE A 68 4.64 5.63 -1.70
C ILE A 68 3.60 5.05 -2.67
N THR A 69 2.57 4.43 -2.12
CA THR A 69 1.34 4.08 -2.83
C THR A 69 0.18 4.74 -2.10
N ARG A 70 -0.75 5.35 -2.84
CA ARG A 70 -1.98 5.96 -2.32
C ARG A 70 -3.17 5.56 -3.17
N ALA A 71 -4.34 5.48 -2.55
CA ALA A 71 -5.59 5.39 -3.29
C ALA A 71 -5.93 6.77 -3.88
N THR A 72 -6.32 6.81 -5.15
CA THR A 72 -6.81 7.99 -5.85
C THR A 72 -8.32 7.98 -5.97
N GLY A 73 -8.88 9.19 -6.05
CA GLY A 73 -10.30 9.48 -6.21
C GLY A 73 -10.93 10.11 -5.00
#